data_AF-A0A8D0HFP5-F1
#
_entry.id   AF-A0A8D0HFP5-F1
#
_cell.length_a   1.000
_cell.length_b   1.000
_cell.length_c   1.000
_cell.angle_alpha   90.00
_cell.angle_beta   90.00
_cell.angle_gamma   90.00
#
_symmetry.space_group_name_H-M   'P 1'
#
loop_
_entity.id
_entity.type
_entity.pdbx_description
1 polymer ?
#
loop_
_entity_poly.entity_id
_entity_poly.type
_entity_poly.pdbx_seq_one_letter_code
_entity_poly.pdbx_strand_id
1 'polypeptide(L)' 'MSQAEFEKAAEEVKRLKSQPTDPEMLEIYSHFKQATVGDVNTRRS' A
#
# COMPACT_ATOMS: atom_id res chain seq x y z
N MET A 1 9.86 9.44 6.14
CA MET A 1 9.13 8.46 6.96
C MET A 1 10.12 7.44 7.48
N SER A 2 9.99 7.10 8.74
CA SER A 2 10.64 5.94 9.34
C SER A 2 9.90 4.65 8.97
N GLN A 3 10.59 3.51 9.07
CA GLN A 3 9.97 2.21 8.86
C GLN A 3 8.80 1.96 9.84
N ALA A 4 8.92 2.41 11.09
CA ALA A 4 7.86 2.27 12.09
C ALA A 4 6.58 3.04 11.73
N GLU A 5 6.72 4.24 11.14
CA GLU A 5 5.56 5.01 10.65
C GLU A 5 4.86 4.31 9.47
N PHE A 6 5.65 3.71 8.57
CA PHE A 6 5.11 2.94 7.44
C PHE A 6 4.37 1.68 7.90
N GLU A 7 4.97 0.90 8.80
CA GLU A 7 4.36 -0.32 9.35
C GLU A 7 3.06 0.00 10.08
N LYS A 8 3.03 1.10 10.86
CA LYS A 8 1.82 1.58 11.52
C LYS A 8 0.73 1.93 10.51
N ALA A 9 1.04 2.70 9.47
CA ALA A 9 0.06 3.06 8.44
C ALA A 9 -0.46 1.83 7.68
N ALA A 10 0.41 0.86 7.38
CA ALA A 10 0.03 -0.39 6.72
C ALA A 10 -0.94 -1.23 7.57
N GLU A 11 -0.79 -1.22 8.90
CA GLU A 11 -1.72 -1.88 9.82
C GLU A 11 -3.03 -1.11 10.00
N GLU A 12 -2.99 0.23 9.96
CA GLU A 12 -4.19 1.07 10.07
C GLU A 12 -5.12 0.93 8.86
N VAL A 13 -4.58 0.80 7.65
CA VAL A 13 -5.37 0.53 6.43
C VAL A 13 -6.20 -0.74 6.55
N LYS A 14 -5.68 -1.79 7.21
CA LYS A 14 -6.41 -3.05 7.43
C LYS A 14 -7.58 -2.91 8.41
N ARG A 15 -7.62 -1.81 9.19
CA ARG A 15 -8.60 -1.57 10.27
C ARG A 15 -9.60 -0.46 9.94
N LEU A 16 -9.61 0.02 8.70
CA LEU A 16 -10.55 1.06 8.27
C LEU A 16 -12.00 0.59 8.46
N LYS A 17 -12.84 1.47 9.01
CA LYS A 17 -14.25 1.18 9.29
C LYS A 17 -15.10 1.01 8.03
N SER A 18 -14.63 1.59 6.94
CA SER A 18 -15.23 1.49 5.61
C SER A 18 -14.15 1.15 4.61
N GLN A 19 -14.49 0.32 3.63
CA GLN A 19 -13.61 0.03 2.52
C GLN A 19 -13.37 1.33 1.72
N PRO A 20 -12.11 1.70 1.43
CA PRO A 20 -11.82 2.77 0.50
C PRO A 20 -12.37 2.45 -0.89
N THR A 21 -12.49 3.47 -1.73
CA THR A 21 -12.88 3.27 -3.13
C THR A 21 -11.83 2.45 -3.88
N ASP A 22 -12.22 1.81 -4.98
CA ASP A 22 -11.28 1.03 -5.80
C ASP A 22 -10.04 1.84 -6.25
N PRO A 23 -10.17 3.12 -6.68
CA PRO A 23 -9.01 3.95 -7.00
C PRO A 23 -8.05 4.15 -5.81
N GLU A 24 -8.59 4.43 -4.62
CA GLU A 24 -7.78 4.64 -3.41
C GLU A 24 -7.06 3.35 -3.00
N MET A 25 -7.72 2.19 -3.13
CA MET A 25 -7.11 0.89 -2.88
C MET A 25 -5.96 0.59 -3.85
N LEU A 26 -6.11 0.97 -5.13
CA LEU A 26 -5.05 0.81 -6.14
C LEU A 26 -3.83 1.70 -5.83
N GLU A 27 -4.05 2.93 -5.37
CA GLU A 27 -2.98 3.83 -4.96
C GLU A 27 -2.22 3.29 -3.74
N ILE A 28 -2.95 2.84 -2.71
CA ILE A 28 -2.35 2.22 -1.50
C ILE A 28 -1.49 1.01 -1.90
N TYR A 29 -2.01 0.14 -2.77
CA TYR A 29 -1.28 -1.03 -3.24
C TYR A 29 0.00 -0.65 -4.01
N SER A 30 -0.11 0.31 -4.93
CA SER A 30 1.02 0.81 -5.71
C SER A 30 2.14 1.33 -4.80
N HIS A 31 1.81 2.21 -3.85
CA HIS A 31 2.78 2.77 -2.91
C HIS A 31 3.38 1.70 -1.99
N PHE A 32 2.56 0.76 -1.50
CA PHE A 32 3.04 -0.36 -0.69
C PHE A 32 4.06 -1.21 -1.45
N LYS A 33 3.80 -1.53 -2.72
CA LYS A 33 4.71 -2.33 -3.56
C LYS A 33 6.01 -1.57 -3.84
N GLN A 34 5.94 -0.28 -4.17
CA GLN A 34 7.14 0.53 -4.39
C GLN A 34 8.00 0.61 -3.13
N ALA A 35 7.39 0.74 -1.95
CA ALA A 35 8.10 0.84 -0.68
C ALA A 35 8.74 -0.48 -0.21
N THR A 36 8.18 -1.64 -0.60
CA THR A 36 8.60 -2.96 -0.10
C THR A 36 9.43 -3.77 -1.10
N VAL A 37 9.16 -3.61 -2.39
CA VAL A 37 9.80 -4.37 -3.47
C VAL A 37 10.72 -3.48 -4.31
N GLY A 38 10.49 -2.16 -4.31
CA GLY A 38 11.11 -1.25 -5.26
C GLY A 38 10.40 -1.29 -6.60
N ASP A 39 11.16 -1.16 -7.69
CA ASP A 39 10.60 -1.10 -9.04
C ASP A 39 9.82 -2.36 -9.42
N VAL A 40 8.80 -2.18 -10.28
CA VAL A 40 7.91 -3.27 -10.70
C VAL A 40 8.70 -4.39 -11.38
N ASN A 41 8.56 -5.62 -10.87
CA ASN A 41 9.28 -6.80 -11.35
C ASN A 41 8.35 -7.87 -11.97
N THR A 42 7.05 -7.57 -12.10
CA THR A 42 6.05 -8.44 -12.71
C THR A 42 5.69 -7.97 -14.11
N ARG A 43 5.58 -8.90 -15.07
CA ARG A 43 5.07 -8.57 -16.41
C ARG A 43 3.56 -8.39 -16.36
N ARG A 44 3.06 -7.37 -17.07
CA ARG A 44 1.63 -7.25 -17.37
C ARG A 44 1.32 -8.22 -18.51
N SER A 45 0.57 -9.28 -18.20
CA SER A 45 0.05 -10.25 -19.18
C SER A 45 -1.11 -9.69 -19.98
#